data_AF-A0A0J8R889-F1
#
_entry.id   AF-A0A0J8R889-F1
#
_cell.length_a   1.000
_cell.length_b   1.000
_cell.length_c   1.000
_cell.angle_alpha   90.00
_cell.angle_beta   90.00
_cell.angle_gamma   90.00
#
_symmetry.space_group_name_H-M   'P 1'
#
loop_
_entity.id
_entity.type
_entity.pdbx_description
1 polymer ?
#
loop_
_entity_poly.entity_id
_entity_poly.type
_entity_poly.pdbx_seq_one_letter_code
_entity_poly.pdbx_strand_id
1 'polypeptide(L)'
;MSSTRTRARTRARASTQRPAAAPAAAAAAPKGMRKNGNNWHDVKTPFRPTKGQTSYARRLEERKAMAAIKEKEKEMKEEKEAERQRRIQAIKDRRAAKEEKERYEKMAEKMHRKRVERRKRREKRNKLLNS
;
A
#
# COMPACT_ATOMS: atom_id res chain seq x y z
N MET A 1 19.16 44.88 -31.79
CA MET A 1 18.84 43.92 -32.88
C MET A 1 20.04 43.91 -33.83
N SER A 2 20.40 42.74 -34.36
CA SER A 2 21.43 42.50 -35.40
C SER A 2 22.82 42.00 -34.95
N SER A 3 23.03 40.72 -35.28
CA SER A 3 24.17 40.13 -36.02
C SER A 3 25.41 39.62 -35.27
N THR A 4 25.49 38.29 -35.19
CA THR A 4 26.70 37.43 -35.32
C THR A 4 26.20 36.00 -35.57
N ARG A 5 26.80 35.08 -36.32
CA ARG A 5 27.94 35.01 -37.23
C ARG A 5 27.85 33.60 -37.84
N THR A 6 28.05 33.50 -39.15
CA THR A 6 28.19 32.29 -39.95
C THR A 6 29.16 31.26 -39.35
N ARG A 7 28.78 29.97 -39.37
CA ARG A 7 29.78 28.89 -39.49
C ARG A 7 29.20 27.64 -40.15
N ALA A 8 29.49 27.50 -41.44
CA ALA A 8 29.44 26.22 -42.13
C ALA A 8 30.53 25.29 -41.56
N ARG A 9 30.20 24.02 -41.31
CA ARG A 9 31.20 22.96 -41.21
C ARG A 9 30.68 21.68 -41.85
N THR A 10 31.58 21.12 -42.63
CA THR A 10 31.50 20.06 -43.61
C THR A 10 31.59 18.64 -43.02
N ARG A 11 31.06 17.69 -43.81
CA ARG A 11 31.43 16.26 -43.97
C ARG A 11 31.38 15.32 -42.77
N ALA A 12 30.64 14.22 -42.93
CA ALA A 12 31.24 12.90 -43.19
C ALA A 12 30.14 11.86 -43.51
N ARG A 13 30.19 11.34 -44.74
CA ARG A 13 29.46 10.14 -45.16
C ARG A 13 30.32 8.94 -44.75
N ALA A 14 29.95 8.24 -43.69
CA ALA A 14 30.59 6.97 -43.31
C ALA A 14 29.71 5.82 -43.79
N SER A 15 30.26 5.04 -44.73
CA SER A 15 29.73 3.77 -45.20
C SER A 15 29.92 2.70 -44.13
N THR A 16 28.83 2.18 -43.57
CA THR A 16 28.85 0.93 -42.81
C THR A 16 28.38 -0.20 -43.72
N GLN A 17 29.35 -0.97 -44.21
CA GLN A 17 29.14 -2.28 -44.79
C GLN A 17 28.48 -3.19 -43.74
N ARG A 18 27.38 -3.85 -44.12
CA ARG A 18 26.67 -4.84 -43.32
C ARG A 18 27.26 -6.23 -43.66
N PRO A 19 27.75 -7.02 -42.68
CA PRO A 19 28.23 -8.36 -42.97
C PRO A 19 27.07 -9.27 -43.40
N ALA A 20 27.31 -10.04 -44.45
CA ALA A 20 26.38 -11.02 -45.01
C ALA A 20 26.05 -12.12 -43.98
N ALA A 21 24.76 -12.27 -43.68
CA ALA A 21 24.25 -13.37 -42.87
C ALA A 21 24.03 -14.61 -43.75
N ALA A 22 24.56 -15.75 -43.30
CA ALA A 22 24.32 -17.08 -43.84
C ALA A 22 22.81 -17.42 -43.88
N PRO A 23 22.35 -18.30 -44.81
CA PRO A 23 20.94 -18.56 -44.99
C PRO A 23 20.37 -19.35 -43.80
N ALA A 24 19.49 -18.70 -43.03
CA ALA A 24 18.63 -19.38 -42.08
C ALA A 24 17.73 -20.36 -42.85
N ALA A 25 17.88 -21.64 -42.54
CA ALA A 25 16.99 -22.69 -43.02
C ALA A 25 15.53 -22.27 -42.80
N ALA A 26 14.74 -22.33 -43.87
CA ALA A 26 13.32 -21.99 -43.87
C ALA A 26 12.57 -22.90 -42.88
N ALA A 27 12.37 -22.41 -41.65
CA ALA A 27 11.40 -22.97 -40.74
C ALA A 27 10.02 -22.78 -41.39
N ALA A 28 9.46 -23.88 -41.89
CA ALA A 28 8.12 -23.91 -42.45
C ALA A 28 7.15 -23.19 -41.51
N ALA A 29 6.47 -22.16 -42.01
CA ALA A 29 5.49 -21.42 -41.24
C ALA A 29 4.46 -22.41 -40.66
N PRO A 30 4.19 -22.38 -39.34
CA PRO A 30 3.27 -23.33 -38.72
C PRO A 30 1.89 -23.15 -39.34
N LYS A 31 1.44 -24.19 -40.04
CA LYS A 31 0.14 -24.22 -40.73
C LYS A 31 -0.97 -24.09 -39.69
N GLY A 32 -1.64 -22.94 -39.64
CA GLY A 32 -2.77 -22.68 -38.74
C GLY A 32 -2.72 -21.39 -37.92
N MET A 33 -1.68 -20.57 -38.04
CA MET A 33 -1.65 -19.26 -37.35
C MET A 33 -2.63 -18.28 -38.01
N ARG A 34 -3.59 -17.74 -37.25
CA ARG A 34 -4.48 -16.69 -37.75
C ARG A 34 -3.64 -15.44 -38.02
N LYS A 35 -3.67 -14.93 -39.26
CA LYS A 35 -2.88 -13.75 -39.64
C LYS A 35 -3.36 -12.48 -38.93
N ASN A 36 -4.62 -12.43 -38.50
CA ASN A 36 -5.27 -11.26 -37.93
C ASN A 36 -6.19 -11.70 -36.78
N GLY A 37 -5.76 -11.47 -35.53
CA GLY A 37 -6.52 -11.78 -34.30
C GLY A 37 -5.64 -12.40 -33.20
N ASN A 38 -5.79 -11.94 -31.96
CA ASN A 38 -5.04 -12.46 -30.81
C ASN A 38 -5.32 -13.96 -30.63
N ASN A 39 -4.27 -14.77 -30.55
CA ASN A 39 -4.37 -16.16 -30.13
C ASN A 39 -4.68 -16.20 -28.63
N TRP A 40 -5.94 -16.44 -28.28
CA TRP A 40 -6.40 -16.62 -26.90
C TRP A 40 -5.94 -17.94 -26.26
N HIS A 41 -5.44 -18.87 -27.08
CA HIS A 41 -4.91 -20.15 -26.64
C HIS A 41 -3.43 -20.24 -26.92
N ASP A 42 -2.68 -20.63 -25.89
CA ASP A 42 -1.28 -20.94 -26.01
C ASP A 42 -1.06 -22.14 -26.93
N VAL A 43 0.01 -22.08 -27.72
CA VAL A 43 0.42 -23.18 -28.59
C VAL A 43 0.84 -24.35 -27.71
N LYS A 44 0.03 -25.42 -27.73
CA LYS A 44 0.28 -26.64 -26.96
C LYS A 44 1.59 -27.27 -27.41
N THR A 45 2.61 -27.20 -26.56
CA THR A 45 3.86 -27.93 -26.80
C THR A 45 3.67 -29.41 -26.47
N PRO A 46 4.30 -30.35 -27.21
CA PRO A 46 4.23 -31.76 -26.89
C PRO A 46 4.74 -32.04 -25.47
N PHE A 47 4.05 -32.94 -24.77
CA PHE A 47 4.41 -33.35 -23.42
C PHE A 47 5.80 -34.00 -23.40
N ARG A 48 6.64 -33.58 -22.44
CA ARG A 48 7.99 -34.10 -22.24
C ARG A 48 8.14 -34.43 -20.75
N PRO A 49 8.31 -35.69 -20.35
CA PRO A 49 8.37 -36.11 -18.94
C PRO A 49 9.47 -35.42 -18.10
N THR A 50 10.53 -34.92 -18.74
CA THR A 50 11.65 -34.22 -18.08
C THR A 50 11.52 -32.70 -18.09
N LYS A 51 10.57 -32.14 -18.85
CA LYS A 51 10.37 -30.69 -18.95
C LYS A 51 9.71 -30.19 -17.67
N GLY A 52 10.48 -29.49 -16.84
CA GLY A 52 10.04 -28.95 -15.54
C GLY A 52 10.72 -29.58 -14.32
N GLN A 53 11.58 -30.59 -14.52
CA GLN A 53 12.40 -31.11 -13.43
C GLN A 53 13.56 -30.14 -13.17
N THR A 54 13.46 -29.35 -12.10
CA THR A 54 14.54 -28.48 -11.63
C THR A 54 15.44 -29.23 -10.65
N SER A 55 16.75 -28.98 -10.73
CA SER A 55 17.70 -29.54 -9.77
C SER A 55 17.33 -29.11 -8.35
N TYR A 56 17.66 -29.94 -7.36
CA TYR A 56 17.40 -29.63 -5.96
C TYR A 56 18.04 -28.30 -5.53
N ALA A 57 19.25 -28.01 -6.03
CA ALA A 57 19.95 -26.75 -5.81
C ALA A 57 19.12 -25.54 -6.25
N ARG A 58 18.54 -25.59 -7.46
CA ARG A 58 17.68 -24.52 -7.98
C ARG A 58 16.42 -24.31 -7.14
N ARG A 59 15.79 -25.40 -6.66
CA ARG A 59 14.63 -25.31 -5.76
C ARG A 59 14.99 -24.70 -4.40
N LEU A 60 16.19 -24.97 -3.88
CA LEU A 60 16.66 -24.33 -2.65
C LEU A 60 16.87 -22.83 -2.83
N GLU A 61 17.47 -22.41 -3.94
CA GLU A 61 17.64 -20.99 -4.27
C GLU A 61 16.29 -20.27 -4.40
N GLU A 62 15.33 -20.88 -5.11
CA GLU A 62 13.96 -20.36 -5.25
C GLU A 62 13.25 -20.25 -3.88
N ARG A 63 13.40 -21.25 -3.00
CA ARG A 63 12.85 -21.19 -1.64
C ARG A 63 13.48 -20.08 -0.80
N LYS A 64 14.81 -19.90 -0.88
CA LYS A 64 15.53 -18.82 -0.18
C LYS A 64 15.06 -17.45 -0.68
N ALA A 65 14.91 -17.28 -1.99
CA ALA A 65 14.38 -16.05 -2.57
C ALA A 65 12.94 -15.77 -2.10
N MET A 66 12.07 -16.78 -2.10
CA MET A 66 10.70 -16.64 -1.62
C MET A 66 10.63 -16.36 -0.11
N ALA A 67 11.53 -16.91 0.70
CA ALA A 67 11.61 -16.61 2.12
C ALA A 67 11.98 -15.14 2.36
N ALA A 68 12.99 -14.63 1.65
CA ALA A 68 13.41 -13.23 1.73
C ALA A 68 12.32 -12.25 1.27
N ILE A 69 11.53 -12.61 0.26
CA ILE A 69 10.39 -11.78 -0.18
C ILE A 69 9.30 -11.76 0.90
N LYS A 70 8.97 -12.92 1.49
CA LYS A 70 7.95 -13.02 2.54
C LYS A 70 8.34 -12.30 3.81
N GLU A 71 9.61 -12.31 4.18
CA GLU A 71 10.13 -11.57 5.33
C GLU A 71 9.92 -10.07 5.14
N LYS A 72 10.33 -9.52 3.99
CA LYS A 72 10.07 -8.12 3.64
C LYS A 72 8.57 -7.78 3.60
N GLU A 73 7.73 -8.69 3.11
CA GLU A 73 6.28 -8.48 3.10
C GLU A 73 5.70 -8.45 4.52
N LYS A 74 6.21 -9.29 5.42
CA LYS A 74 5.79 -9.31 6.83
C LYS A 74 6.22 -8.03 7.55
N GLU A 75 7.47 -7.59 7.40
CA GLU A 75 7.96 -6.34 7.96
C GLU A 75 7.07 -5.15 7.55
N MET A 76 6.75 -5.05 6.24
CA MET A 76 5.87 -4.01 5.71
C MET A 76 4.43 -4.08 6.24
N LYS A 77 3.94 -5.26 6.61
CA LYS A 77 2.60 -5.44 7.20
C LYS A 77 2.62 -5.08 8.69
N GLU A 78 3.63 -5.53 9.42
CA GLU A 78 3.79 -5.25 10.85
C GLU A 78 3.93 -3.76 11.12
N GLU A 79 4.67 -3.02 10.29
CA GLU A 79 4.76 -1.56 10.38
C GLU A 79 3.40 -0.87 10.20
N LYS A 80 2.64 -1.27 9.18
CA LYS A 80 1.29 -0.74 8.90
C LYS A 80 0.31 -1.07 10.03
N GLU A 81 0.39 -2.28 10.57
CA GLU A 81 -0.45 -2.71 11.68
C GLU A 81 -0.10 -1.98 12.97
N ALA A 82 1.19 -1.74 13.24
CA ALA A 82 1.65 -0.97 14.38
C ALA A 82 1.13 0.48 14.32
N GLU A 83 1.20 1.13 13.16
CA GLU A 83 0.62 2.47 12.97
C GLU A 83 -0.89 2.47 13.20
N ARG A 84 -1.60 1.47 12.65
CA ARG A 84 -3.05 1.33 12.85
C ARG A 84 -3.39 1.13 14.33
N GLN A 85 -2.63 0.29 15.03
CA GLN A 85 -2.81 0.03 16.47
C GLN A 85 -2.56 1.29 17.30
N ARG A 86 -1.49 2.06 17.00
CA ARG A 86 -1.22 3.36 17.65
C ARG A 86 -2.39 4.32 17.51
N ARG A 87 -2.97 4.43 16.30
CA ARG A 87 -4.16 5.28 16.06
C ARG A 87 -5.37 4.79 16.86
N ILE A 88 -5.60 3.48 16.91
CA ILE A 88 -6.72 2.89 17.66
C ILE A 88 -6.55 3.15 19.16
N GLN A 89 -5.34 2.96 19.71
CA GLN A 89 -5.03 3.23 21.11
C GLN A 89 -5.29 4.70 21.44
N ALA A 90 -4.74 5.63 20.65
CA ALA A 90 -4.96 7.06 20.87
C ALA A 90 -6.45 7.48 20.85
N ILE A 91 -7.28 6.84 20.01
CA ILE A 91 -8.73 7.08 19.99
C ILE A 91 -9.39 6.52 21.25
N LYS A 92 -9.02 5.32 21.69
CA LYS A 92 -9.54 4.71 22.92
C LYS A 92 -9.18 5.55 24.14
N ASP A 93 -7.94 5.99 24.26
CA ASP A 93 -7.46 6.79 25.37
C ASP A 93 -8.20 8.14 25.43
N ARG A 94 -8.41 8.77 24.25
CA ARG A 94 -9.20 10.00 24.16
C ARG A 94 -10.66 9.80 24.59
N ARG A 95 -11.27 8.65 24.26
CA ARG A 95 -12.65 8.33 24.66
C ARG A 95 -12.73 8.06 26.16
N ALA A 96 -11.83 7.25 26.71
CA ALA A 96 -11.75 6.98 28.14
C ALA A 96 -11.57 8.28 28.94
N ALA A 97 -10.64 9.15 28.52
CA ALA A 97 -10.42 10.44 29.17
C ALA A 97 -11.65 11.37 29.10
N LYS A 98 -12.46 11.29 28.05
CA LYS A 98 -13.72 12.05 27.96
C LYS A 98 -14.79 11.47 28.89
N GLU A 99 -14.96 10.15 28.89
CA GLU A 99 -15.93 9.47 29.75
C GLU A 99 -15.64 9.70 31.23
N GLU A 100 -14.36 9.69 31.63
CA GLU A 100 -13.95 10.04 32.99
C GLU A 100 -14.29 11.49 33.34
N LYS A 101 -13.98 12.45 32.46
CA LYS A 101 -14.34 13.86 32.64
C LYS A 101 -15.85 14.04 32.80
N GLU A 102 -16.63 13.47 31.89
CA GLU A 102 -18.10 13.53 31.93
C GLU A 102 -18.67 12.89 33.21
N ARG A 103 -18.04 11.82 33.72
CA ARG A 103 -18.42 11.20 34.99
C ARG A 103 -18.19 12.16 36.16
N TYR A 104 -17.05 12.84 36.20
CA TYR A 104 -16.75 13.84 37.24
C TYR A 104 -17.69 15.05 37.14
N GLU A 105 -17.98 15.53 35.93
CA GLU A 105 -18.93 16.62 35.69
C GLU A 105 -20.33 16.26 36.18
N LYS A 106 -20.86 15.09 35.81
CA LYS A 106 -22.17 14.59 36.31
C LYS A 106 -22.20 14.46 37.83
N MET A 107 -21.09 14.07 38.45
CA MET A 107 -20.99 13.99 39.90
C MET A 107 -20.99 15.39 40.55
N ALA A 108 -20.26 16.34 39.97
CA ALA A 108 -20.23 17.73 40.41
C ALA A 108 -21.62 18.38 40.29
N GLU A 109 -22.31 18.19 39.17
CA GLU A 109 -23.69 18.65 38.95
C GLU A 109 -24.64 18.08 40.00
N LYS A 110 -24.55 16.78 40.29
CA LYS A 110 -25.37 16.13 41.33
C LYS A 110 -25.14 16.77 42.70
N MET A 111 -23.90 17.08 43.05
CA MET A 111 -23.57 17.75 44.31
C MET A 111 -24.02 19.21 44.33
N HIS A 112 -23.87 19.92 43.21
CA HIS A 112 -24.34 21.30 43.05
C HIS A 112 -25.87 21.37 43.19
N ARG A 113 -26.60 20.48 42.52
CA ARG A 113 -28.06 20.35 42.65
C ARG A 113 -28.47 20.12 44.10
N LYS A 114 -27.83 19.17 44.80
CA LYS A 114 -28.09 18.91 46.23
C LYS A 114 -27.84 20.14 47.10
N ARG A 115 -26.77 20.90 46.82
CA ARG A 115 -26.44 22.14 47.55
C ARG A 115 -27.51 23.21 47.34
N VAL A 116 -27.92 23.44 46.10
CA VAL A 116 -28.97 24.42 45.75
C VAL A 116 -30.31 24.02 46.39
N GLU A 117 -30.70 22.75 46.32
CA GLU A 117 -31.94 22.28 46.96
C GLU A 117 -31.92 22.43 48.48
N ARG A 118 -30.78 22.15 49.14
CA ARG A 118 -30.61 22.38 50.58
C ARG A 118 -30.77 23.86 50.93
N ARG A 119 -30.20 24.76 50.11
CA ARG A 119 -30.33 26.21 50.30
C ARG A 119 -31.80 26.65 50.16
N LYS A 120 -32.50 26.26 49.09
CA LYS A 120 -33.92 26.56 48.88
C LYS A 120 -34.81 26.08 50.04
N ARG A 121 -34.52 24.90 50.61
CA ARG A 121 -35.24 24.37 51.78
C ARG A 121 -35.01 25.19 53.04
N ARG A 122 -33.78 25.67 53.28
CA ARG A 122 -33.46 26.56 54.41
C ARG A 122 -34.10 27.92 54.24
N GLU A 123 -34.05 28.50 53.04
CA GLU A 123 -34.72 29.77 52.73
C GLU A 123 -36.24 29.67 52.96
N LYS A 124 -36.87 28.58 52.48
CA LYS A 124 -38.29 28.32 52.74
C LYS A 124 -38.59 28.24 54.25
N ARG A 125 -37.76 27.55 55.02
CA ARG A 125 -37.95 27.40 56.47
C ARG A 125 -37.72 28.71 57.21
N ASN A 126 -36.62 29.41 56.94
CA ASN A 126 -36.30 30.69 57.58
C ASN A 126 -37.35 31.75 57.25
N LYS A 127 -37.90 31.74 56.04
CA LYS A 127 -39.03 32.61 55.68
C LYS A 127 -40.30 32.32 56.49
N LEU A 128 -40.53 31.08 56.91
CA LEU A 128 -41.67 30.72 57.76
C LEU A 128 -41.43 30.96 59.25
N LEU A 129 -40.17 31.01 59.68
CA LEU A 129 -39.77 31.16 61.09
C LEU A 129 -39.43 32.61 61.46
N ASN A 130 -39.01 33.43 60.49
CA ASN A 130 -38.64 34.83 60.67
C ASN A 130 -39.60 35.78 59.92
N SER A 131 -40.82 35.31 59.62
CA SER A 131 -41.95 36.13 59.15
C SER A 131 -42.84 36.54 60.31
#